data_AF-A0A7C6PQY0-F1
#
_entry.id   AF-A0A7C6PQY0-F1
#
_cell.length_a   1.000
_cell.length_b   1.000
_cell.length_c   1.000
_cell.angle_alpha   90.00
_cell.angle_beta   90.00
_cell.angle_gamma   90.00
#
_symmetry.space_group_name_H-M   'P 1'
#
loop_
_entity.id
_entity.type
_entity.pdbx_description
1 polymer ?
#
loop_
_entity_poly.entity_id
_entity_poly.type
_entity_poly.pdbx_seq_one_letter_code
_entity_poly.pdbx_strand_id
1 'polypeptide(L)' 'ACMESFHAILKKEEVHQVKYLDYESAKLALFQYIEGWYNRKRIHGQIGYRTPQEVEDLIRMSA' A
#
# COMPACT_ATOMS: atom_id res chain seq x y z
N ALA A 1 -14.12 -3.38 5.24
CA ALA A 1 -12.95 -3.80 6.03
C ALA A 1 -11.61 -3.58 5.33
N CYS A 2 -11.21 -4.33 4.27
CA CYS A 2 -9.86 -4.21 3.68
C CYS A 2 -9.52 -2.79 3.20
N MET A 3 -10.44 -2.15 2.47
CA MET A 3 -10.25 -0.78 1.99
C MET A 3 -10.23 0.25 3.15
N GLU A 4 -11.01 0.05 4.20
CA GLU A 4 -11.00 0.97 5.35
C GLU A 4 -9.65 0.89 6.09
N SER A 5 -9.13 -0.32 6.29
CA SER A 5 -7.80 -0.54 6.86
C SER A 5 -6.70 0.10 6.02
N PHE A 6 -6.75 -0.05 4.68
CA PHE A 6 -5.82 0.61 3.76
C PHE A 6 -5.83 2.14 3.95
N HIS A 7 -7.01 2.76 3.88
CA HIS A 7 -7.10 4.22 3.99
C HIS A 7 -6.65 4.74 5.36
N ALA A 8 -6.93 4.00 6.44
CA ALA A 8 -6.48 4.37 7.78
C ALA A 8 -4.94 4.36 7.88
N ILE A 9 -4.30 3.33 7.32
CA ILE A 9 -2.85 3.15 7.29
C ILE A 9 -2.18 4.21 6.41
N LEU A 10 -2.67 4.38 5.18
CA LEU A 10 -2.16 5.38 4.23
C LEU A 10 -2.17 6.78 4.84
N LYS A 11 -3.27 7.15 5.51
CA LYS A 11 -3.35 8.46 6.18
C LYS A 11 -2.35 8.59 7.31
N LYS A 12 -2.26 7.57 8.16
CA LYS A 12 -1.39 7.56 9.34
C LYS A 12 0.09 7.65 8.98
N GLU A 13 0.53 6.88 8.00
CA GLU A 13 1.94 6.67 7.70
C GLU A 13 2.48 7.60 6.61
N GLU A 14 1.64 8.04 5.66
CA GLU A 14 2.06 8.89 4.53
C GLU A 14 1.39 10.28 4.61
N VAL A 15 0.07 10.35 4.44
CA VAL A 15 -0.63 11.64 4.22
C VAL A 15 -0.48 12.61 5.40
N HIS A 16 -0.46 12.13 6.64
CA HIS A 16 -0.26 12.98 7.81
C HIS A 16 1.21 13.28 8.12
N GLN A 17 2.15 12.51 7.55
CA GLN A 17 3.60 12.67 7.78
C GLN A 17 4.29 13.51 6.72
N VAL A 18 3.70 13.59 5.52
CA VAL A 18 4.30 14.23 4.35
C VAL A 18 3.56 15.51 4.00
N LYS A 19 4.31 16.59 3.79
CA LYS A 19 3.81 17.82 3.16
C LYS A 19 4.13 17.78 1.68
N TYR A 20 3.08 17.74 0.85
CA TYR A 20 3.23 17.80 -0.60
C TYR A 20 3.39 19.24 -1.08
N LEU A 21 4.24 19.44 -2.08
CA LEU A 21 4.48 20.76 -2.67
C LEU A 21 3.33 21.18 -3.58
N ASP A 22 2.91 20.24 -4.42
CA ASP A 22 1.84 20.37 -5.40
C ASP A 22 1.17 19.01 -5.64
N TYR A 23 0.16 19.01 -6.52
CA TYR A 23 -0.59 17.80 -6.85
C TYR A 23 0.30 16.70 -7.49
N GLU A 24 1.23 17.05 -8.37
CA GLU A 24 2.07 16.06 -9.05
C GLU A 24 3.05 15.39 -8.07
N SER A 25 3.60 16.15 -7.13
CA SER A 25 4.42 15.62 -6.04
C SER A 25 3.63 14.69 -5.13
N ALA A 26 2.38 15.03 -4.80
CA ALA A 26 1.50 14.17 -4.02
C ALA A 26 1.19 12.87 -4.76
N LYS A 27 0.85 12.97 -6.05
CA LYS A 27 0.55 11.82 -6.90
C LYS A 27 1.74 10.86 -6.98
N LEU A 28 2.95 11.38 -7.18
CA LEU A 28 4.16 10.56 -7.23
C LEU A 28 4.47 9.90 -5.87
N ALA A 29 4.38 10.66 -4.77
CA ALA A 29 4.61 10.14 -3.42
C ALA A 29 3.62 9.04 -3.06
N LEU A 30 2.33 9.26 -3.32
CA LEU A 30 1.28 8.25 -3.10
C LEU A 30 1.49 7.01 -3.96
N PHE A 31 1.87 7.17 -5.23
CA PHE A 31 2.22 6.03 -6.09
C PHE A 31 3.39 5.23 -5.51
N GLN A 32 4.46 5.90 -5.09
CA GLN A 32 5.63 5.26 -4.50
C GLN A 32 5.28 4.55 -3.19
N TYR A 33 4.44 5.15 -2.34
CA TYR A 33 3.96 4.51 -1.12
C TYR A 33 3.13 3.26 -1.43
N ILE A 34 2.13 3.37 -2.32
CA ILE A 34 1.21 2.27 -2.62
C ILE A 34 1.96 1.13 -3.32
N GLU A 35 2.64 1.41 -4.42
CA GLU A 35 3.29 0.41 -5.23
C GLU A 35 4.61 -0.05 -4.60
N GLY A 36 5.45 0.90 -4.19
CA GLY A 36 6.80 0.61 -3.72
C GLY A 36 6.85 0.01 -2.31
N TRP A 37 5.93 0.42 -1.43
CA TRP A 37 5.96 0.01 -0.03
C TRP A 37 4.76 -0.85 0.38
N TYR A 38 3.53 -0.37 0.20
CA TYR A 38 2.33 -1.07 0.68
C TYR A 38 2.17 -2.43 -0.02
N ASN A 39 2.14 -2.44 -1.36
CA ASN A 39 1.92 -3.67 -2.13
C ASN A 39 3.09 -4.65 -2.05
N ARG A 40 4.34 -4.15 -2.06
CA ARG A 40 5.54 -4.98 -2.21
C ARG A 40 6.29 -5.29 -0.90
N LYS A 41 6.06 -4.56 0.18
CA LYS A 41 6.86 -4.69 1.42
C LYS A 41 6.03 -4.80 2.69
N ARG A 42 4.81 -4.27 2.72
CA ARG A 42 3.99 -4.27 3.93
C ARG A 42 3.37 -5.64 4.15
N ILE A 43 3.63 -6.22 5.31
CA ILE A 43 3.07 -7.50 5.71
C ILE A 43 1.69 -7.31 6.36
N HIS A 44 0.72 -8.14 5.98
CA HIS A 44 -0.65 -8.10 6.49
C HIS A 44 -1.02 -9.41 7.17
N GLY A 45 -1.34 -9.35 8.47
CA GLY A 45 -1.76 -10.53 9.24
C GLY A 45 -3.02 -11.20 8.68
N GLN A 46 -3.95 -10.43 8.11
CA GLN A 46 -5.19 -10.96 7.53
C GLN A 46 -4.98 -11.84 6.29
N ILE A 47 -3.83 -11.72 5.61
CA ILE A 47 -3.47 -12.53 4.44
C ILE A 47 -2.31 -13.48 4.75
N GLY A 48 -2.21 -13.92 6.01
CA GLY A 48 -1.23 -14.93 6.42
C GLY A 48 0.19 -14.38 6.53
N TYR A 49 0.34 -13.14 6.97
CA TYR A 49 1.64 -12.46 7.09
C TYR A 49 2.41 -12.39 5.78
N ARG A 50 1.69 -12.19 4.68
CA ARG A 50 2.24 -11.90 3.35
C ARG A 50 2.00 -10.45 2.95
N THR A 51 2.72 -10.02 1.94
CA THR A 51 2.47 -8.78 1.21
C THR A 51 1.31 -8.96 0.23
N PRO A 52 0.60 -7.88 -0.15
CA PRO A 52 -0.42 -7.95 -1.18
C PRO A 52 0.11 -8.54 -2.50
N GLN A 53 1.33 -8.17 -2.91
CA GLN A 53 1.93 -8.67 -4.14
C GLN A 53 2.17 -10.18 -4.09
N GLU A 54 2.70 -10.71 -2.99
CA GLU A 54 2.91 -12.16 -2.85
C GLU A 54 1.59 -12.94 -2.97
N VAL A 55 0.49 -12.41 -2.44
CA VAL A 55 -0.82 -13.05 -2.58
C VAL A 55 -1.31 -13.01 -4.02
N GLU A 56 -1.15 -11.88 -4.70
CA GLU A 56 -1.52 -11.76 -6.11
C GLU A 56 -0.71 -12.71 -7.00
N ASP A 57 0.60 -12.82 -6.76
CA ASP A 57 1.48 -13.71 -7.52
C ASP A 57 1.11 -15.19 -7.30
N LEU A 58 0.80 -15.59 -6.06
CA LEU A 58 0.30 -16.93 -5.75
C LEU A 58 -1.02 -17.23 -6.49
N ILE A 59 -1.95 -16.26 -6.53
CA ILE A 59 -3.21 -16.42 -7.25
C ILE A 59 -2.95 -16.60 -8.75
N ARG A 60 -2.08 -15.77 -9.35
CA ARG A 60 -1.71 -15.85 -10.78
C ARG A 60 -1.05 -17.18 -11.14
N MET A 61 -0.23 -17.75 -10.25
CA MET A 61 0.40 -19.05 -10.47
C MET A 61 -0.58 -20.22 -10.36
N SER A 62 -1.71 -20.03 -9.67
CA SER A 62 -2.74 -21.05 -9.48
C SER A 62 -3.87 -21.01 -10.53
N ALA A 63 -3.86 -19.99 -11.40
CA ALA A 63 -4.79 -19.80 -12.51
C ALA A 63 -4.23 -20.41 -13.80
#